data_AF-A0A316A4G4-F1
#
_entry.id   AF-A0A316A4G4-F1
#
_cell.length_a   1.000
_cell.length_b   1.000
_cell.length_c   1.000
_cell.angle_alpha   90.00
_cell.angle_beta   90.00
_cell.angle_gamma   90.00
#
_symmetry.space_group_name_H-M   'P 1'
#
loop_
_entity.id
_entity.type
_entity.pdbx_description
1 polymer ?
#
loop_
_entity_poly.entity_id
_entity_poly.type
_entity_poly.pdbx_seq_one_letter_code
_entity_poly.pdbx_strand_id
1 'polypeptide(L)'
;MPAGAAVKQTADLDHDGRPDELWLADSTPSSSGGALERRLGVRTASGGVFSVTYTTGSPIPTTAIGQSLDPSTSIVLLSDGRQVPLYAVLTGSGVGACRLVPSLNAQGQQYTFDLGFTGYGSGVACVPVSQGSSDPDAELALYGLLVTGGQAEGDLPGITRTRIELTDGGRQARNGPTDAPAELQGINPEGAQVAAARQVRCGDQGPDTAVTEPTP
;
A
#
# COMPACT_ATOMS: atom_id res chain seq x y z
N MET A 1 -9.92 9.32 -16.86
CA MET A 1 -8.78 8.38 -16.86
C MET A 1 -8.14 8.36 -18.23
N PRO A 2 -6.81 8.32 -18.35
CA PRO A 2 -6.12 8.25 -19.64
C PRO A 2 -6.48 6.98 -20.42
N ALA A 3 -6.50 7.06 -21.76
CA ALA A 3 -6.59 5.87 -22.59
C ALA A 3 -5.33 5.02 -22.43
N GLY A 4 -5.49 3.69 -22.40
CA GLY A 4 -4.37 2.76 -22.22
C GLY A 4 -3.92 2.56 -20.77
N ALA A 5 -4.57 3.21 -19.80
CA ALA A 5 -4.33 2.93 -18.38
C ALA A 5 -4.73 1.47 -18.06
N ALA A 6 -3.91 0.79 -17.26
CA ALA A 6 -4.31 -0.46 -16.63
C ALA A 6 -5.28 -0.14 -15.50
N VAL A 7 -6.30 -0.98 -15.32
CA VAL A 7 -7.38 -0.75 -14.35
C VAL A 7 -7.67 -2.03 -13.60
N LYS A 8 -7.95 -1.92 -12.32
CA LYS A 8 -8.45 -3.03 -11.51
C LYS A 8 -9.36 -2.54 -10.40
N GLN A 9 -10.33 -3.36 -10.04
CA GLN A 9 -11.19 -3.11 -8.89
C GLN A 9 -10.35 -3.10 -7.60
N THR A 10 -10.70 -2.23 -6.66
CA THR A 10 -10.09 -2.07 -5.34
C THR A 10 -11.19 -2.01 -4.28
N ALA A 11 -10.83 -1.85 -3.00
CA ALA A 11 -11.79 -1.60 -1.93
C ALA A 11 -12.67 -0.36 -2.18
N ASP A 12 -13.74 -0.20 -1.40
CA ASP A 12 -14.52 1.04 -1.35
C ASP A 12 -13.70 2.14 -0.64
N LEU A 13 -13.14 3.09 -1.39
CA LEU A 13 -12.23 4.10 -0.85
C LEU A 13 -12.95 5.40 -0.49
N ASP A 14 -14.14 5.65 -1.04
CA ASP A 14 -14.99 6.81 -0.72
C ASP A 14 -16.15 6.52 0.24
N HIS A 15 -16.29 5.25 0.66
CA HIS A 15 -17.26 4.75 1.62
C HIS A 15 -18.71 4.89 1.14
N ASP A 16 -18.95 4.77 -0.17
CA ASP A 16 -20.30 4.81 -0.76
C ASP A 16 -21.02 3.44 -0.76
N GLY A 17 -20.36 2.40 -0.24
CA GLY A 17 -20.82 1.02 -0.15
C GLY A 17 -20.53 0.19 -1.40
N ARG A 18 -19.72 0.70 -2.34
CA ARG A 18 -19.37 0.00 -3.58
C ARG A 18 -17.85 0.02 -3.80
N PRO A 19 -17.28 -1.07 -4.35
CA PRO A 19 -15.86 -1.10 -4.64
C PRO A 19 -15.49 -0.09 -5.73
N ASP A 20 -14.33 0.54 -5.55
CA ASP A 20 -13.77 1.50 -6.50
C ASP A 20 -12.83 0.83 -7.49
N GLU A 21 -12.17 1.63 -8.33
CA GLU A 21 -11.09 1.18 -9.20
C GLU A 21 -9.80 1.96 -8.98
N LEU A 22 -8.68 1.24 -8.98
CA LEU A 22 -7.35 1.81 -9.18
C LEU A 22 -6.93 1.72 -10.63
N TRP A 23 -6.16 2.71 -11.07
CA TRP A 23 -5.54 2.70 -12.38
C TRP A 23 -4.12 3.23 -12.37
N LEU A 24 -3.29 2.66 -13.25
CA LEU A 24 -1.91 3.07 -13.50
C LEU A 24 -1.76 3.41 -14.97
N ALA A 25 -1.11 4.54 -15.26
CA ALA A 25 -0.90 5.00 -16.62
C ALA A 25 0.52 5.55 -16.81
N ASP A 26 1.13 5.18 -17.93
CA ASP A 26 2.29 5.87 -18.48
C ASP A 26 1.81 7.08 -19.30
N SER A 27 1.98 8.27 -18.74
CA SER A 27 1.45 9.50 -19.31
C SER A 27 2.55 10.24 -20.05
N THR A 28 2.88 9.79 -21.26
CA THR A 28 3.69 10.55 -22.24
C THR A 28 5.13 10.92 -21.81
N PRO A 29 6.03 11.24 -22.77
CA PRO A 29 7.38 11.72 -22.45
C PRO A 29 7.29 13.02 -21.63
N SER A 30 8.04 13.09 -20.53
CA SER A 30 8.15 14.29 -19.70
C SER A 30 8.50 15.52 -20.55
N SER A 31 7.83 16.65 -20.25
CA SER A 31 8.12 17.96 -20.83
C SER A 31 9.55 18.47 -20.57
N SER A 32 10.28 17.84 -19.63
CA SER A 32 11.68 18.13 -19.31
C SER A 32 12.69 17.15 -19.93
N GLY A 33 12.24 16.23 -20.79
CA GLY A 33 13.10 15.30 -21.53
C GLY A 33 13.39 14.00 -20.78
N GLY A 34 12.88 12.89 -21.31
CA GLY A 34 13.43 11.53 -21.13
C GLY A 34 12.67 10.57 -20.21
N ALA A 35 12.08 11.02 -19.10
CA ALA A 35 11.31 10.15 -18.20
C ALA A 35 9.82 10.12 -18.57
N LEU A 36 9.15 8.97 -18.47
CA LEU A 36 7.69 8.88 -18.62
C LEU A 36 7.02 9.51 -17.39
N GLU A 37 5.97 10.33 -17.59
CA GLU A 37 5.19 10.85 -16.47
C GLU A 37 4.20 9.77 -15.99
N ARG A 38 4.57 9.03 -14.94
CA ARG A 38 3.76 7.93 -14.43
C ARG A 38 2.67 8.44 -13.51
N ARG A 39 1.45 7.92 -13.66
CA ARG A 39 0.27 8.35 -12.89
C ARG A 39 -0.39 7.19 -12.18
N LEU A 40 -0.74 7.44 -10.93
CA LEU A 40 -1.60 6.60 -10.09
C LEU A 40 -2.92 7.34 -9.92
N GLY A 41 -4.04 6.66 -10.12
CA GLY A 41 -5.33 7.26 -9.86
C GLY A 41 -6.39 6.30 -9.36
N VAL A 42 -7.47 6.90 -8.91
CA VAL A 42 -8.69 6.25 -8.43
C VAL A 42 -9.84 6.72 -9.31
N ARG A 43 -10.75 5.79 -9.61
CA ARG A 43 -12.10 6.10 -10.06
C ARG A 43 -13.08 5.51 -9.04
N THR A 44 -13.87 6.37 -8.40
CA THR A 44 -14.87 5.91 -7.45
C THR A 44 -16.13 5.43 -8.14
N ALA A 45 -16.88 4.54 -7.49
CA ALA A 45 -18.19 4.09 -7.98
C ALA A 45 -19.19 5.24 -8.11
N SER A 46 -19.09 6.25 -7.24
CA SER A 46 -19.84 7.51 -7.28
C SER A 46 -19.47 8.43 -8.46
N GLY A 47 -18.42 8.11 -9.22
CA GLY A 47 -18.00 8.81 -10.45
C GLY A 47 -16.86 9.83 -10.27
N GLY A 48 -16.28 9.92 -9.07
CA GLY A 48 -15.08 10.72 -8.82
C GLY A 48 -13.87 10.14 -9.55
N VAL A 49 -13.04 10.99 -10.16
CA VAL A 49 -11.79 10.56 -10.80
C VAL A 49 -10.68 11.52 -10.42
N PHE A 50 -9.64 11.00 -9.79
CA PHE A 50 -8.50 11.78 -9.32
C PHE A 50 -7.21 10.98 -9.42
N SER A 51 -6.09 11.69 -9.49
CA SER A 51 -4.79 11.07 -9.69
C SER A 51 -3.67 11.93 -9.14
N VAL A 52 -2.53 11.28 -8.95
CA VAL A 52 -1.26 11.89 -8.59
C VAL A 52 -0.20 11.41 -9.58
N THR A 53 0.68 12.31 -9.98
CA THR A 53 1.90 11.94 -10.70
C THR A 53 2.92 11.43 -9.70
N TYR A 54 3.61 10.35 -10.05
CA TYR A 54 4.70 9.82 -9.24
C TYR A 54 5.94 9.61 -10.10
N THR A 55 7.08 9.48 -9.45
CA THR A 55 8.36 9.23 -10.12
C THR A 55 9.00 8.02 -9.47
N THR A 56 9.52 7.11 -10.28
CA THR A 56 10.32 5.99 -9.81
C THR A 56 11.48 5.79 -10.78
N GLY A 57 12.64 5.42 -10.23
CA GLY A 57 13.79 4.96 -11.02
C GLY A 57 13.76 3.45 -11.28
N SER A 58 12.68 2.77 -10.89
CA SER A 58 12.57 1.32 -11.05
C SER A 58 12.36 0.92 -12.52
N PRO A 59 13.12 -0.05 -13.04
CA PRO A 59 12.97 -0.55 -14.41
C PRO A 59 11.82 -1.55 -14.56
N ILE A 60 11.15 -1.94 -13.47
CA ILE A 60 10.02 -2.87 -13.52
C ILE A 60 8.68 -2.10 -13.45
N PRO A 61 7.60 -2.68 -13.99
CA PRO A 61 6.25 -2.13 -13.82
C PRO A 61 5.90 -2.00 -12.34
N THR A 62 5.36 -0.85 -11.94
CA THR A 62 4.79 -0.67 -10.60
C THR A 62 3.48 -1.42 -10.47
N THR A 63 3.16 -1.80 -9.24
CA THR A 63 1.85 -2.30 -8.87
C THR A 63 1.21 -1.41 -7.82
N ALA A 64 -0.12 -1.41 -7.72
CA ALA A 64 -0.81 -0.70 -6.65
C ALA A 64 -2.00 -1.49 -6.10
N ILE A 65 -2.21 -1.40 -4.79
CA ILE A 65 -3.41 -1.86 -4.09
C ILE A 65 -3.99 -0.71 -3.26
N GLY A 66 -5.31 -0.66 -3.13
CA GLY A 66 -6.01 0.35 -2.34
C GLY A 66 -6.90 -0.32 -1.31
N GLN A 67 -6.95 0.23 -0.10
CA GLN A 67 -7.73 -0.35 0.99
C GLN A 67 -8.35 0.75 1.85
N SER A 68 -9.57 0.50 2.30
CA SER A 68 -10.20 1.22 3.41
C SER A 68 -9.77 0.57 4.72
N LEU A 69 -9.15 1.33 5.61
CA LEU A 69 -8.70 0.84 6.90
C LEU A 69 -9.79 1.01 7.96
N ASP A 70 -10.50 2.12 7.88
CA ASP A 70 -11.58 2.52 8.78
C ASP A 70 -12.49 3.52 8.05
N PRO A 71 -13.68 3.87 8.58
CA PRO A 71 -14.61 4.81 7.92
C PRO A 71 -14.08 6.23 7.64
N SER A 72 -12.88 6.56 8.11
CA SER A 72 -12.23 7.86 7.94
C SER A 72 -10.87 7.81 7.25
N THR A 73 -10.35 6.60 6.97
CA THR A 73 -8.99 6.41 6.44
C THR A 73 -8.98 5.38 5.33
N SER A 74 -8.72 5.86 4.12
CA SER A 74 -8.45 5.03 2.94
C SER A 74 -7.05 5.32 2.41
N ILE A 75 -6.36 4.28 1.97
CA ILE A 75 -4.96 4.35 1.52
C ILE A 75 -4.76 3.68 0.17
N VAL A 76 -3.67 4.07 -0.50
CA VAL A 76 -3.10 3.32 -1.64
C VAL A 76 -1.62 3.04 -1.37
N LEU A 77 -1.24 1.79 -1.57
CA LEU A 77 0.13 1.30 -1.51
C LEU A 77 0.61 1.08 -2.95
N LEU A 78 1.51 1.96 -3.40
CA LEU A 78 2.16 1.84 -4.71
C LEU A 78 3.49 1.10 -4.51
N SER A 79 3.74 -0.02 -5.16
CA SER A 79 5.02 -0.73 -5.11
C SER A 79 5.78 -0.55 -6.41
N ASP A 80 7.06 -0.15 -6.33
CA ASP A 80 7.98 -0.15 -7.47
C ASP A 80 8.97 -1.33 -7.44
N GLY A 81 8.74 -2.29 -6.55
CA GLY A 81 9.60 -3.46 -6.30
C GLY A 81 10.81 -3.20 -5.42
N ARG A 82 11.09 -1.95 -5.04
CA ARG A 82 12.13 -1.58 -4.06
C ARG A 82 11.54 -0.91 -2.84
N GLN A 83 10.52 -0.11 -3.04
CA GLN A 83 9.84 0.63 -1.99
C GLN A 83 8.34 0.64 -2.24
N VAL A 84 7.59 0.95 -1.19
CA VAL A 84 6.15 1.13 -1.26
C VAL A 84 5.77 2.52 -0.76
N PRO A 85 5.72 3.54 -1.64
CA PRO A 85 5.18 4.84 -1.25
C PRO A 85 3.71 4.75 -0.85
N LEU A 86 3.40 5.35 0.30
CA LEU A 86 2.04 5.42 0.84
C LEU A 86 1.34 6.70 0.36
N TYR A 87 0.10 6.54 -0.05
CA TYR A 87 -0.80 7.63 -0.41
C TYR A 87 -2.08 7.55 0.44
N ALA A 88 -2.55 8.71 0.88
CA ALA A 88 -3.87 8.88 1.46
C ALA A 88 -4.90 9.17 0.37
N VAL A 89 -6.07 8.57 0.52
CA VAL A 89 -7.26 8.89 -0.27
C VAL A 89 -8.13 9.79 0.58
N LEU A 90 -8.13 11.07 0.25
CA LEU A 90 -8.98 12.04 0.91
C LEU A 90 -10.30 12.10 0.17
N THR A 91 -11.39 11.90 0.89
CA THR A 91 -12.75 12.02 0.37
C THR A 91 -13.49 13.12 1.12
N GLY A 92 -14.48 13.72 0.47
CA GLY A 92 -15.25 14.79 1.08
C GLY A 92 -16.36 15.28 0.17
N SER A 93 -17.23 16.12 0.73
CA SER A 93 -18.36 16.68 -0.02
C SER A 93 -17.92 17.91 -0.82
N GLY A 94 -17.92 17.82 -2.16
CA GLY A 94 -17.68 18.95 -3.06
C GLY A 94 -16.88 18.60 -4.32
N VAL A 95 -16.94 19.48 -5.33
CA VAL A 95 -16.14 19.33 -6.56
C VAL A 95 -14.65 19.42 -6.21
N GLY A 96 -13.88 18.38 -6.51
CA GLY A 96 -12.44 18.32 -6.22
C GLY A 96 -12.09 17.97 -4.76
N ALA A 97 -13.06 17.50 -3.99
CA ALA A 97 -12.84 17.02 -2.62
C ALA A 97 -12.09 15.68 -2.58
N CYS A 98 -12.29 14.82 -3.60
CA CYS A 98 -11.60 13.54 -3.67
C CYS A 98 -10.19 13.68 -4.26
N ARG A 99 -9.17 13.34 -3.48
CA ARG A 99 -7.76 13.56 -3.82
C ARG A 99 -6.89 12.38 -3.37
N LEU A 100 -5.91 12.05 -4.20
CA LEU A 100 -4.76 11.24 -3.78
C LEU A 100 -3.64 12.19 -3.36
N VAL A 101 -3.12 11.99 -2.15
CA VAL A 101 -1.99 12.79 -1.65
C VAL A 101 -0.93 11.88 -1.02
N PRO A 102 0.37 12.19 -1.19
CA PRO A 102 1.42 11.47 -0.47
C PRO A 102 1.20 11.55 1.03
N SER A 103 1.26 10.42 1.72
CA SER A 103 1.33 10.40 3.18
C SER A 103 2.72 10.84 3.61
N LEU A 104 2.83 11.79 4.54
CA LEU A 104 4.11 12.36 4.97
C LEU A 104 4.55 11.79 6.31
N ASN A 105 5.86 11.59 6.46
CA ASN A 105 6.48 11.27 7.74
C ASN A 105 6.70 12.55 8.58
N ALA A 106 7.21 12.38 9.80
CA ALA A 106 7.50 13.50 10.71
C ALA A 106 8.53 14.51 10.15
N GLN A 107 9.32 14.13 9.15
CA GLN A 107 10.29 14.98 8.47
C GLN A 107 9.68 15.70 7.25
N GLY A 108 8.40 15.49 6.96
CA GLY A 108 7.70 16.06 5.80
C GLY A 108 8.04 15.37 4.47
N GLN A 109 8.70 14.21 4.51
CA GLN A 109 9.01 13.40 3.34
C GLN A 109 7.90 12.37 3.11
N GLN A 110 7.70 11.91 1.87
CA GLN A 110 6.74 10.84 1.62
C GLN A 110 7.14 9.58 2.40
N TYR A 111 6.17 9.04 3.15
CA TYR A 111 6.33 7.79 3.88
C TYR A 111 6.41 6.63 2.89
N THR A 112 7.43 5.80 3.05
CA THR A 112 7.69 4.64 2.19
C THR A 112 8.04 3.43 3.04
N PHE A 113 7.59 2.24 2.63
CA PHE A 113 8.13 0.98 3.15
C PHE A 113 9.30 0.56 2.28
N ASP A 114 10.41 0.07 2.86
CA ASP A 114 11.67 -0.13 2.14
C ASP A 114 11.87 -1.55 1.55
N LEU A 115 10.92 -2.47 1.73
CA LEU A 115 10.94 -3.87 1.26
C LEU A 115 12.29 -4.60 1.45
N GLY A 116 13.02 -4.28 2.53
CA GLY A 116 14.29 -4.90 2.89
C GLY A 116 15.50 -4.26 2.22
N PHE A 117 15.33 -3.18 1.45
CA PHE A 117 16.43 -2.47 0.79
C PHE A 117 17.27 -1.62 1.75
N THR A 118 16.69 -1.08 2.82
CA THR A 118 17.42 -0.40 3.90
C THR A 118 17.38 -1.14 5.24
N GLY A 119 16.80 -2.34 5.26
CA GLY A 119 16.82 -3.27 6.40
C GLY A 119 15.69 -3.11 7.42
N TYR A 120 14.63 -2.34 7.13
CA TYR A 120 13.60 -1.98 8.11
C TYR A 120 12.20 -2.58 7.87
N GLY A 121 11.93 -3.24 6.74
CA GLY A 121 10.73 -4.04 6.57
C GLY A 121 10.72 -4.84 5.28
N SER A 122 10.48 -6.15 5.35
CA SER A 122 10.36 -7.04 4.19
C SER A 122 9.01 -6.96 3.46
N GLY A 123 7.97 -6.41 4.07
CA GLY A 123 6.62 -6.37 3.50
C GLY A 123 5.66 -5.45 4.22
N VAL A 124 4.40 -5.46 3.80
CA VAL A 124 3.32 -4.63 4.34
C VAL A 124 2.10 -5.52 4.58
N ALA A 125 1.39 -5.31 5.69
CA ALA A 125 0.13 -5.96 5.99
C ALA A 125 -0.87 -5.00 6.62
N CYS A 126 -2.16 -5.25 6.40
CA CYS A 126 -3.24 -4.66 7.19
C CYS A 126 -3.97 -5.79 7.90
N VAL A 127 -4.11 -5.66 9.22
CA VAL A 127 -4.58 -6.72 10.11
C VAL A 127 -5.79 -6.22 10.89
N PRO A 128 -6.88 -7.01 11.01
CA PRO A 128 -8.04 -6.63 11.81
C PRO A 128 -7.65 -6.23 13.23
N VAL A 129 -8.17 -5.09 13.71
CA VAL A 129 -7.93 -4.58 15.07
C VAL A 129 -8.63 -5.48 16.11
N SER A 130 -9.78 -6.06 15.77
CA SER A 130 -10.47 -7.07 16.57
C SER A 130 -10.13 -8.48 16.07
N GLN A 131 -9.42 -9.24 16.91
CA GLN A 131 -9.07 -10.64 16.66
C GLN A 131 -10.34 -11.49 16.49
N GLY A 132 -10.36 -12.36 15.46
CA GLY A 132 -11.46 -13.28 15.19
C GLY A 132 -12.65 -12.68 14.45
N SER A 133 -12.58 -11.41 14.05
CA SER A 133 -13.57 -10.84 13.15
C SER A 133 -13.42 -11.43 11.75
N SER A 134 -14.45 -12.13 11.28
CA SER A 134 -14.64 -12.44 9.85
C SER A 134 -15.48 -11.36 9.14
N ASP A 135 -15.68 -10.22 9.79
CA ASP A 135 -16.41 -9.09 9.24
C ASP A 135 -15.56 -8.47 8.11
N PRO A 136 -16.04 -8.45 6.86
CA PRO A 136 -15.35 -7.77 5.77
C PRO A 136 -15.18 -6.26 6.03
N ASP A 137 -15.98 -5.68 6.93
CA ASP A 137 -15.96 -4.25 7.28
C ASP A 137 -15.16 -3.99 8.57
N ALA A 138 -14.38 -4.97 9.05
CA ALA A 138 -13.56 -4.81 10.24
C ALA A 138 -12.48 -3.74 10.06
N GLU A 139 -12.30 -2.90 11.08
CA GLU A 139 -11.19 -1.94 11.12
C GLU A 139 -9.85 -2.66 10.99
N LEU A 140 -9.00 -2.18 10.08
CA LEU A 140 -7.68 -2.72 9.80
C LEU A 140 -6.59 -1.77 10.32
N ALA A 141 -5.63 -2.31 11.05
CA ALA A 141 -4.39 -1.62 11.37
C ALA A 141 -3.31 -1.92 10.33
N LEU A 142 -2.65 -0.87 9.81
CA LEU A 142 -1.53 -0.97 8.89
C LEU A 142 -0.22 -1.29 9.63
N TYR A 143 0.56 -2.21 9.09
CA TYR A 143 1.85 -2.65 9.63
C TYR A 143 2.91 -2.75 8.54
N GLY A 144 4.13 -2.31 8.85
CA GLY A 144 5.34 -2.81 8.21
C GLY A 144 5.74 -4.15 8.82
N LEU A 145 6.10 -5.12 7.99
CA LEU A 145 6.54 -6.45 8.42
C LEU A 145 8.03 -6.59 8.19
N LEU A 146 8.74 -7.17 9.15
CA LEU A 146 10.17 -7.48 9.04
C LEU A 146 10.39 -8.95 9.40
N VAL A 147 10.83 -9.75 8.43
CA VAL A 147 11.36 -11.09 8.69
C VAL A 147 12.74 -10.97 9.33
N THR A 148 12.89 -11.47 10.55
CA THR A 148 14.13 -11.50 11.33
C THR A 148 14.65 -12.94 11.44
N GLY A 149 15.96 -13.11 11.68
CA GLY A 149 16.58 -14.43 11.82
C GLY A 149 16.57 -15.25 10.51
N GLY A 150 16.79 -16.56 10.65
CA GLY A 150 16.81 -17.49 9.51
C GLY A 150 18.00 -17.32 8.57
N GLN A 151 19.03 -16.59 9.02
CA GLN A 151 20.23 -16.31 8.21
C GLN A 151 21.36 -17.32 8.45
N ALA A 152 21.27 -18.11 9.53
CA ALA A 152 22.23 -19.14 9.90
C ALA A 152 21.57 -20.53 9.93
N GLU A 153 22.36 -21.57 9.72
CA GLU A 153 21.89 -22.95 9.76
C GLU A 153 21.33 -23.30 11.16
N GLY A 154 20.07 -23.72 11.21
CA GLY A 154 19.36 -24.04 12.45
C GLY A 154 18.69 -22.85 13.15
N ASP A 155 18.88 -21.61 12.68
CA ASP A 155 18.13 -20.45 13.14
C ASP A 155 16.77 -20.39 12.42
N LEU A 156 15.68 -20.32 13.17
CA LEU A 156 14.34 -20.24 12.60
C LEU A 156 13.89 -18.77 12.56
N PRO A 157 13.39 -18.28 11.42
CA PRO A 157 12.98 -16.89 11.31
C PRO A 157 11.81 -16.54 12.24
N GLY A 158 11.70 -15.26 12.54
CA GLY A 158 10.54 -14.63 13.15
C GLY A 158 10.01 -13.49 12.28
N ILE A 159 8.81 -13.01 12.56
CA ILE A 159 8.26 -11.79 11.97
C ILE A 159 8.02 -10.78 13.08
N THR A 160 8.68 -9.64 12.95
CA THR A 160 8.41 -8.43 13.74
C THR A 160 7.48 -7.53 12.94
N ARG A 161 6.55 -6.85 13.60
CA ARG A 161 5.62 -5.93 12.95
C ARG A 161 5.68 -4.58 13.62
N THR A 162 5.76 -3.52 12.83
CA THR A 162 5.69 -2.13 13.30
C THR A 162 4.37 -1.53 12.86
N ARG A 163 3.54 -1.12 13.82
CA ARG A 163 2.28 -0.44 13.51
C ARG A 163 2.59 0.88 12.84
N ILE A 164 1.90 1.18 11.75
CA ILE A 164 1.95 2.49 11.12
C ILE A 164 0.73 3.27 11.59
N GLU A 165 1.00 4.34 12.33
CA GLU A 165 -0.04 5.21 12.84
C GLU A 165 -0.31 6.30 11.81
N LEU A 166 -1.55 6.32 11.33
CA LEU A 166 -2.04 7.28 10.37
C LEU A 166 -2.88 8.35 11.08
N THR A 167 -2.67 9.61 10.72
CA THR A 167 -3.49 10.73 11.22
C THR A 167 -3.87 11.66 10.07
N ASP A 168 -4.86 12.52 10.30
CA ASP A 168 -5.38 13.47 9.31
C ASP A 168 -5.87 12.80 8.01
N GLY A 169 -6.67 11.74 8.17
CA GLY A 169 -7.19 10.93 7.05
C GLY A 169 -6.09 10.21 6.26
N GLY A 170 -4.98 9.86 6.92
CA GLY A 170 -3.82 9.21 6.30
C GLY A 170 -2.75 10.17 5.77
N ARG A 171 -2.96 11.50 5.82
CA ARG A 171 -1.97 12.48 5.35
C ARG A 171 -0.65 12.43 6.09
N GLN A 172 -0.67 12.01 7.35
CA GLN A 172 0.52 11.88 8.18
C GLN A 172 0.66 10.42 8.61
N ALA A 173 1.88 9.90 8.51
CA ALA A 173 2.23 8.54 8.88
C ALA A 173 3.46 8.52 9.80
N ARG A 174 3.43 7.69 10.84
CA ARG A 174 4.59 7.48 11.71
C ARG A 174 4.69 6.03 12.16
N ASN A 175 5.91 5.60 12.45
CA ASN A 175 6.14 4.30 13.10
C ASN A 175 5.64 4.39 14.54
N GLY A 176 4.67 3.54 14.86
CA GLY A 176 4.15 3.33 16.19
C GLY A 176 4.82 2.15 16.89
N PRO A 177 4.11 1.48 17.82
CA PRO A 177 4.62 0.31 18.53
C PRO A 177 5.08 -0.80 17.59
N THR A 178 6.11 -1.51 18.02
CA THR A 178 6.62 -2.70 17.35
C THR A 178 6.41 -3.92 18.23
N ASP A 179 5.88 -4.99 17.66
CA ASP A 179 5.65 -6.27 18.33
C ASP A 179 6.28 -7.45 17.59
N ALA A 180 6.47 -8.55 18.31
CA ALA A 180 6.95 -9.82 17.77
C ALA A 180 6.08 -10.94 18.37
N PRO A 181 4.84 -11.14 17.84
CA PRO A 181 3.91 -12.12 18.37
C PRO A 181 4.53 -13.52 18.41
N ALA A 182 4.28 -14.27 19.47
CA ALA A 182 4.91 -15.57 19.71
C ALA A 182 4.59 -16.58 18.59
N GLU A 183 3.38 -16.52 18.04
CA GLU A 183 2.92 -17.32 16.90
C GLU A 183 3.63 -16.99 15.58
N LEU A 184 4.32 -15.85 15.51
CA LEU A 184 5.13 -15.44 14.38
C LEU A 184 6.64 -15.64 14.61
N GLN A 185 7.03 -16.33 15.69
CA GLN A 185 8.44 -16.66 15.98
C GLN A 185 8.74 -18.13 15.69
N GLY A 186 9.98 -18.43 15.32
CA GLY A 186 10.44 -19.81 15.11
C GLY A 186 9.68 -20.53 13.99
N ILE A 187 9.30 -19.79 12.95
CA ILE A 187 8.45 -20.29 11.87
C ILE A 187 9.27 -20.98 10.77
N ASN A 188 8.62 -21.79 9.94
CA ASN A 188 9.29 -22.45 8.81
C ASN A 188 9.85 -21.39 7.84
N PRO A 189 11.18 -21.38 7.55
CA PRO A 189 11.79 -20.40 6.65
C PRO A 189 11.26 -20.45 5.22
N GLU A 190 10.76 -21.60 4.77
CA GLU A 190 10.15 -21.79 3.44
C GLU A 190 8.61 -21.77 3.52
N GLY A 191 8.06 -21.46 4.69
CA GLY A 191 6.63 -21.47 4.94
C GLY A 191 5.89 -20.28 4.30
N ALA A 192 4.58 -20.47 4.10
CA ALA A 192 3.70 -19.44 3.55
C ALA A 192 3.69 -18.13 4.38
N GLN A 193 3.94 -18.20 5.69
CA GLN A 193 4.02 -17.03 6.57
C GLN A 193 5.19 -16.12 6.21
N VAL A 194 6.39 -16.68 6.01
CA VAL A 194 7.58 -15.93 5.58
C VAL A 194 7.37 -15.36 4.19
N ALA A 195 6.80 -16.15 3.27
CA ALA A 195 6.48 -15.68 1.93
C ALA A 195 5.48 -14.51 1.93
N ALA A 196 4.42 -14.58 2.75
CA ALA A 196 3.44 -13.51 2.89
C ALA A 196 4.04 -12.25 3.53
N ALA A 197 4.93 -12.40 4.52
CA ALA A 197 5.61 -11.28 5.18
C ALA A 197 6.63 -10.53 4.30
N ARG A 198 6.88 -11.06 3.10
CA ARG A 198 7.72 -10.45 2.05
C ARG A 198 6.91 -9.82 0.92
N GLN A 199 5.59 -9.73 1.08
CA GLN A 199 4.68 -9.18 0.07
C GLN A 199 4.03 -7.90 0.57
N VAL A 200 3.47 -7.14 -0.37
CA VAL A 200 2.58 -6.02 -0.08
C VAL A 200 1.16 -6.56 -0.09
N ARG A 201 0.54 -6.62 1.10
CA ARG A 201 -0.84 -7.06 1.29
C ARG A 201 -1.55 -6.09 2.24
N CYS A 202 -2.86 -5.99 2.15
CA CYS A 202 -3.65 -5.15 3.04
C CYS A 202 -5.09 -5.67 3.08
N GLY A 203 -5.45 -6.42 4.14
CA GLY A 203 -6.71 -7.15 4.18
C GLY A 203 -6.78 -8.21 3.08
N ASP A 204 -7.85 -8.16 2.29
CA ASP A 204 -8.06 -9.00 1.10
C ASP A 204 -7.25 -8.55 -0.13
N GLN A 205 -6.64 -7.37 -0.08
CA GLN A 205 -5.84 -6.82 -1.17
C GLN A 205 -4.41 -7.35 -1.16
N GLY A 206 -3.86 -7.66 -2.32
CA GLY A 206 -2.51 -8.19 -2.46
C GLY A 206 -2.05 -8.33 -3.91
N PRO A 207 -1.00 -9.11 -4.18
CA PRO A 207 -0.45 -9.26 -5.54
C PRO A 207 -1.49 -9.67 -6.59
N ASP A 208 -2.42 -10.55 -6.23
CA ASP A 208 -3.44 -11.05 -7.14
C ASP A 208 -4.56 -10.02 -7.42
N THR A 209 -4.74 -9.02 -6.55
CA THR A 209 -5.73 -7.93 -6.74
C THR A 209 -5.10 -6.62 -7.20
N ALA A 210 -3.76 -6.52 -7.18
CA ALA A 210 -3.05 -5.31 -7.57
C ALA A 210 -3.25 -4.96 -9.04
N VAL A 211 -3.48 -3.67 -9.31
CA VAL A 211 -3.31 -3.12 -10.67
C VAL A 211 -1.82 -3.09 -10.97
N THR A 212 -1.44 -3.54 -12.16
CA THR A 212 -0.05 -3.49 -12.65
C THR A 212 0.00 -2.50 -13.79
N GLU A 213 1.02 -1.66 -13.80
CA GLU A 213 1.23 -0.71 -14.90
C GLU A 213 1.26 -1.43 -16.25
N PRO A 214 0.68 -0.83 -17.31
CA PRO A 214 0.79 -1.38 -18.66
C PRO A 214 2.26 -1.60 -19.03
N THR A 215 2.56 -2.73 -19.66
CA THR A 215 3.86 -2.91 -20.30
C THR A 215 3.85 -2.15 -21.63
N PRO A 216 4.93 -1.41 -21.98
CA PRO A 216 5.05 -0.73 -23.26
C PRO A 216 4.97 -1.67 -24.47
#